data_AF-A0A6C0L3V5-F1
#
_entry.id   AF-A0A6C0L3V5-F1
#
_cell.length_a   1.000
_cell.length_b   1.000
_cell.length_c   1.000
_cell.angle_alpha   90.00
_cell.angle_beta   90.00
_cell.angle_gamma   90.00
#
_symmetry.space_group_name_H-M   'P 1'
#
loop_
_entity.id
_entity.type
_entity.pdbx_description
1 polymer ?
#
loop_
_entity_poly.entity_id
_entity_poly.type
_entity_poly.pdbx_seq_one_letter_code
_entity_poly.pdbx_strand_id
1 'polypeptide(L)'
;MEDSMFNNSSYQLDRLDRQTIILDIEKADGAGVDKINFSVELMEALNIDKKYNLFLDSISTLNCVDNDTSTDTMGFLLSINNFNILSSSNQQMSRKLFIPNEQSGGTGASNTKTHKGKKMNYICKVEPTRIQTISGSITLLDGLTDIFKGTAVGTTAGRIIIELILIKAE
;
A
#
# COMPACT_ATOMS: atom_id res chain seq x y z
N MET A 1 41.49 6.29 27.78
CA MET A 1 41.99 6.06 26.40
C MET A 1 42.50 4.64 26.34
N GLU A 2 42.14 3.77 25.43
CA GLU A 2 41.19 3.76 24.31
C GLU A 2 41.19 2.27 23.95
N ASP A 3 40.10 1.53 24.16
CA ASP A 3 40.02 0.12 23.71
C ASP A 3 38.56 -0.29 23.45
N SER A 4 37.84 0.56 22.70
CA SER A 4 36.54 0.17 22.11
C SER A 4 36.41 0.59 20.64
N MET A 5 37.52 0.71 19.91
CA MET A 5 37.48 1.05 18.47
C MET A 5 37.24 -0.15 17.55
N PHE A 6 37.29 -1.38 18.07
CA PHE A 6 37.14 -2.60 17.25
C PHE A 6 36.16 -3.62 17.85
N ASN A 7 35.05 -3.15 18.43
CA ASN A 7 33.88 -4.02 18.40
C ASN A 7 33.49 -4.13 16.93
N ASN A 8 33.70 -5.31 16.35
CA ASN A 8 32.93 -5.70 15.18
C ASN A 8 31.48 -5.54 15.63
N SER A 9 30.78 -4.54 15.10
CA SER A 9 29.33 -4.45 15.25
C SER A 9 28.83 -5.69 14.53
N SER A 10 28.81 -6.82 15.24
CA SER A 10 28.31 -8.10 14.77
C SER A 10 27.05 -7.75 14.01
N TYR A 11 27.08 -7.98 12.70
CA TYR A 11 26.05 -7.53 11.78
C TYR A 11 24.77 -8.23 12.22
N GLN A 12 24.03 -7.59 13.12
CA GLN A 12 22.70 -8.01 13.51
C GLN A 12 21.85 -7.61 12.31
N LEU A 13 21.82 -8.50 11.31
CA LEU A 13 20.74 -8.52 10.33
C LEU A 13 19.48 -8.86 11.12
N ASP A 14 18.96 -7.87 11.84
CA ASP A 14 17.55 -7.84 12.18
C ASP A 14 16.86 -7.90 10.82
N ARG A 15 16.30 -9.08 10.51
CA ARG A 15 15.66 -9.36 9.24
C ARG A 15 14.59 -8.28 9.07
N LEU A 16 14.65 -7.52 7.98
CA LEU A 16 13.59 -6.58 7.66
C LEU A 16 12.34 -7.42 7.36
N ASP A 17 11.36 -7.36 8.24
CA ASP A 17 10.10 -8.07 8.04
C ASP A 17 9.33 -7.36 6.92
N ARG A 18 9.33 -8.00 5.75
CA ARG A 18 8.64 -7.55 4.56
C ARG A 18 7.30 -8.26 4.46
N GLN A 19 6.23 -7.48 4.42
CA GLN A 19 4.90 -7.99 4.14
C GLN A 19 4.43 -7.52 2.77
N THR A 20 4.24 -8.46 1.85
CA THR A 20 3.66 -8.18 0.54
C THR A 20 2.19 -8.55 0.56
N ILE A 21 1.34 -7.64 0.08
CA ILE A 21 -0.10 -7.85 -0.07
C ILE A 21 -0.38 -7.80 -1.57
N ILE A 22 -1.00 -8.86 -2.09
CA ILE A 22 -1.43 -8.96 -3.48
C ILE A 22 -2.95 -8.97 -3.49
N LEU A 23 -3.54 -8.05 -4.24
CA LEU A 23 -4.98 -7.91 -4.41
C LEU A 23 -5.32 -8.12 -5.88
N ASP A 24 -6.05 -9.20 -6.17
CA ASP A 24 -6.69 -9.42 -7.45
C ASP A 24 -8.10 -8.88 -7.39
N ILE A 25 -8.41 -7.93 -8.27
CA ILE A 25 -9.66 -7.18 -8.25
C ILE A 25 -10.47 -7.59 -9.45
N GLU A 26 -11.66 -8.11 -9.20
CA GLU A 26 -12.61 -8.52 -10.23
C GLU A 26 -13.74 -7.49 -10.31
N LYS A 27 -14.24 -7.24 -11.53
CA LYS A 27 -15.43 -6.40 -11.70
C LYS A 27 -16.69 -7.26 -11.59
N ALA A 28 -17.46 -7.04 -10.52
CA ALA A 28 -18.78 -7.67 -10.36
C ALA A 28 -19.83 -6.99 -11.25
N ASP A 29 -20.93 -7.70 -11.54
CA ASP A 29 -22.00 -7.19 -12.40
C ASP A 29 -22.66 -5.96 -11.79
N GLY A 30 -22.74 -4.86 -12.56
CA GLY A 30 -23.31 -3.59 -12.09
C GLY A 30 -22.55 -2.85 -10.98
N ALA A 31 -21.39 -3.35 -10.53
CA ALA A 31 -20.59 -2.71 -9.49
C ALA A 31 -19.41 -1.90 -10.10
N GLY A 32 -19.24 -0.66 -9.64
CA GLY A 32 -18.00 0.10 -9.85
C GLY A 32 -16.83 -0.53 -9.09
N VAL A 33 -15.61 -0.22 -9.53
CA VAL A 33 -14.34 -0.49 -8.82
C VAL A 33 -13.72 0.83 -8.35
N ASP A 34 -14.57 1.76 -7.96
CA ASP A 34 -14.29 3.09 -7.42
C ASP A 34 -13.71 3.05 -6.01
N LYS A 35 -14.21 2.10 -5.20
CA LYS A 35 -13.70 1.81 -3.87
C LYS A 35 -13.47 0.33 -3.67
N ILE A 36 -12.20 -0.03 -3.56
CA ILE A 36 -11.79 -1.40 -3.27
C ILE A 36 -11.61 -1.52 -1.77
N ASN A 37 -12.51 -2.24 -1.10
CA ASN A 37 -12.29 -2.72 0.26
C ASN A 37 -11.64 -4.10 0.19
N PHE A 38 -10.62 -4.34 1.00
CA PHE A 38 -9.93 -5.62 1.02
C PHE A 38 -9.75 -6.12 2.45
N SER A 39 -9.67 -7.44 2.57
CA SER A 39 -9.37 -8.18 3.80
C SER A 39 -8.62 -9.44 3.41
N VAL A 40 -7.30 -9.43 3.56
CA VAL A 40 -6.41 -10.51 3.15
C VAL A 40 -5.91 -11.23 4.39
N GLU A 41 -6.16 -12.53 4.47
CA GLU A 41 -5.57 -13.39 5.50
C GLU A 41 -4.11 -13.69 5.17
N LEU A 42 -3.24 -13.53 6.16
CA LEU A 42 -1.83 -13.84 6.04
C LEU A 42 -1.64 -15.34 6.23
N MET A 43 -0.79 -15.96 5.40
CA MET A 43 -0.44 -17.38 5.54
C MET A 43 0.18 -17.66 6.92
N GLU A 44 0.96 -16.71 7.44
CA GLU A 44 1.48 -16.70 8.80
C GLU A 44 1.11 -15.37 9.45
N ALA A 45 0.70 -15.41 10.72
CA ALA A 45 0.41 -14.21 11.48
C ALA A 45 1.68 -13.33 11.60
N LEU A 46 1.54 -12.03 11.32
CA LEU A 46 2.59 -11.07 11.61
C LEU A 46 2.63 -10.85 13.13
N ASN A 47 3.61 -11.46 13.79
CA ASN A 47 3.84 -11.36 15.22
C ASN A 47 4.80 -10.20 15.50
N ILE A 48 4.28 -9.14 16.10
CA ILE A 48 5.02 -7.93 16.44
C ILE A 48 5.28 -7.97 17.95
N ASP A 49 6.50 -8.35 18.34
CA ASP A 49 6.91 -8.55 19.75
C ASP A 49 7.31 -7.24 20.45
N LYS A 50 7.77 -6.26 19.68
CA LYS A 50 8.32 -4.97 20.13
C LYS A 50 7.67 -3.83 19.37
N LYS A 51 8.12 -2.60 19.62
CA LYS A 51 7.68 -1.45 18.82
C LYS A 51 8.38 -1.48 17.47
N TYR A 52 7.63 -1.28 16.39
CA TYR A 52 8.17 -1.18 15.03
C TYR A 52 7.70 0.12 14.38
N ASN A 53 8.53 0.66 13.49
CA ASN A 53 8.16 1.66 12.51
C ASN A 53 7.73 0.95 11.23
N LEU A 54 6.52 1.28 10.75
CA LEU A 54 5.97 0.75 9.51
C LEU A 54 6.28 1.71 8.35
N PHE A 55 6.73 1.15 7.24
CA PHE A 55 7.04 1.87 6.01
C PHE A 55 6.29 1.28 4.82
N LEU A 56 5.90 2.17 3.90
CA LEU A 56 5.49 1.80 2.55
C LEU A 56 6.71 1.77 1.63
N ASP A 57 7.08 0.59 1.15
CA ASP A 57 8.22 0.44 0.23
C ASP A 57 7.80 0.69 -1.21
N SER A 58 6.78 -0.04 -1.67
CA SER A 58 6.27 0.11 -3.02
C SER A 58 4.77 -0.15 -3.16
N ILE A 59 4.19 0.45 -4.19
CA ILE A 59 2.86 0.11 -4.71
C ILE A 59 2.94 0.04 -6.23
N SER A 60 2.49 -1.09 -6.76
CA SER A 60 2.38 -1.33 -8.19
C SER A 60 0.99 -1.81 -8.55
N THR A 61 0.52 -1.42 -9.73
CA THR A 61 -0.77 -1.87 -10.26
C THR A 61 -0.61 -2.46 -11.66
N LEU A 62 -1.61 -3.24 -12.05
CA LEU A 62 -1.85 -3.66 -13.43
C LEU A 62 -3.21 -3.14 -13.87
N ASN A 63 -3.29 -2.60 -15.09
CA ASN A 63 -4.53 -2.11 -15.71
C ASN A 63 -5.20 -0.93 -14.99
N CYS A 64 -4.43 -0.13 -14.26
CA CYS A 64 -4.94 1.07 -13.58
C CYS A 64 -5.33 2.16 -14.58
N VAL A 65 -6.32 2.97 -14.21
CA VAL A 65 -6.74 4.18 -14.94
C VAL A 65 -5.58 5.18 -15.06
N ASP A 66 -5.53 5.88 -16.19
CA ASP A 66 -4.48 6.86 -16.46
C ASP A 66 -4.62 8.07 -15.55
N ASN A 67 -3.47 8.63 -15.17
CA ASN A 67 -3.42 9.97 -14.62
C ASN A 67 -3.52 10.99 -15.78
N ASP A 68 -4.74 11.27 -16.21
CA ASP A 68 -5.04 12.23 -17.28
C ASP A 68 -5.24 13.65 -16.69
N THR A 69 -5.78 14.57 -17.47
CA THR A 69 -6.04 15.98 -17.11
C THR A 69 -6.99 16.19 -15.92
N SER A 70 -7.64 15.15 -15.40
CA SER A 70 -8.49 15.23 -14.22
C SER A 70 -7.65 15.30 -12.93
N THR A 71 -8.09 16.13 -11.99
CA THR A 71 -7.53 16.15 -10.64
C THR A 71 -7.82 14.88 -9.86
N ASP A 72 -8.87 14.14 -10.21
CA ASP A 72 -9.37 13.03 -9.39
C ASP A 72 -8.51 11.77 -9.54
N THR A 73 -7.93 11.58 -10.74
CA THR A 73 -7.07 10.45 -11.09
C THR A 73 -5.60 10.65 -10.73
N MET A 74 -5.24 11.79 -10.11
CA MET A 74 -3.83 12.13 -9.84
C MET A 74 -3.16 11.26 -8.78
N GLY A 75 -3.95 10.51 -8.00
CA GLY A 75 -3.42 9.65 -6.97
C GLY A 75 -4.46 8.82 -6.24
N PHE A 76 -3.96 7.87 -5.47
CA PHE A 76 -4.74 6.96 -4.66
C PHE A 76 -4.71 7.38 -3.20
N LEU A 77 -5.80 7.09 -2.50
CA LEU A 77 -5.90 7.15 -1.05
C LEU A 77 -5.97 5.72 -0.51
N LEU A 78 -4.92 5.30 0.17
CA LEU A 78 -4.84 3.99 0.83
C LEU A 78 -5.10 4.14 2.33
N SER A 79 -6.08 3.38 2.83
CA SER A 79 -6.36 3.19 4.24
C SER A 79 -6.02 1.76 4.63
N ILE A 80 -5.32 1.56 5.74
CA ILE A 80 -5.04 0.25 6.31
C ILE A 80 -5.54 0.24 7.75
N ASN A 81 -6.56 -0.56 8.03
CA ASN A 81 -7.29 -0.51 9.30
C ASN A 81 -6.45 -1.04 10.48
N ASN A 82 -5.51 -1.95 10.19
CA ASN A 82 -4.65 -2.56 11.19
C ASN A 82 -3.63 -1.59 11.79
N PHE A 83 -3.40 -0.44 11.15
CA PHE A 83 -2.34 0.49 11.53
C PHE A 83 -2.94 1.87 11.80
N ASN A 84 -2.52 2.49 12.90
CA ASN A 84 -3.01 3.81 13.28
C ASN A 84 -2.26 4.91 12.49
N ILE A 85 -2.72 5.17 11.27
CA ILE A 85 -2.18 6.23 10.42
C ILE A 85 -2.66 7.58 10.97
N LEU A 86 -1.74 8.38 11.52
CA LEU A 86 -2.02 9.67 12.18
C LEU A 86 -1.83 10.86 11.23
N SER A 87 -2.16 10.73 9.95
CA SER A 87 -2.13 11.86 9.02
C SER A 87 -3.31 12.81 9.29
N SER A 88 -3.00 14.08 9.55
CA SER A 88 -3.99 15.17 9.64
C SER A 88 -3.99 15.94 8.32
N SER A 89 -5.13 15.96 7.64
CA SER A 89 -5.35 16.67 6.38
C SER A 89 -6.82 17.09 6.29
N ASN A 90 -7.27 17.54 5.11
CA ASN A 90 -8.69 17.74 4.83
C ASN A 90 -9.51 16.45 5.09
N GLN A 91 -10.83 16.57 5.26
CA GLN A 91 -11.70 15.46 5.66
C GLN A 91 -11.56 14.19 4.81
N GLN A 92 -11.25 14.32 3.52
CA GLN A 92 -11.16 13.19 2.59
C GLN A 92 -9.85 12.39 2.70
N MET A 93 -8.75 13.04 3.12
CA MET A 93 -7.40 12.46 3.18
C MET A 93 -6.93 12.13 4.60
N SER A 94 -7.69 12.51 5.63
CA SER A 94 -7.35 12.22 7.02
C SER A 94 -7.22 10.71 7.27
N ARG A 95 -6.14 10.31 7.96
CA ARG A 95 -5.79 8.91 8.28
C ARG A 95 -5.58 7.99 7.07
N LYS A 96 -5.31 8.57 5.89
CA LYS A 96 -4.98 7.83 4.67
C LYS A 96 -3.58 8.19 4.16
N LEU A 97 -3.02 7.29 3.36
CA LEU A 97 -1.78 7.51 2.62
C LEU A 97 -2.09 7.96 1.20
N PHE A 98 -1.50 9.08 0.78
CA PHE A 98 -1.56 9.54 -0.59
C PHE A 98 -0.44 8.90 -1.43
N ILE A 99 -0.81 8.33 -2.56
CA ILE A 99 0.11 7.65 -3.49
C ILE A 99 -0.10 8.29 -4.87
N PRO A 100 0.91 8.96 -5.45
CA PRO A 100 0.78 9.56 -6.78
C PRO A 100 0.43 8.51 -7.83
N ASN A 101 -0.48 8.83 -8.75
CA ASN A 101 -0.77 7.95 -9.87
C ASN A 101 0.21 8.24 -11.02
N GLU A 102 1.25 7.41 -11.14
CA GLU A 102 2.21 7.51 -12.25
C GLU A 102 1.74 6.83 -13.55
N GLN A 103 0.50 6.33 -13.60
CA GLN A 103 0.00 5.64 -14.79
C GLN A 103 -0.06 6.58 -15.97
N SER A 104 0.55 6.14 -17.06
CA SER A 104 0.70 6.88 -18.30
C SER A 104 0.70 5.87 -19.44
N GLY A 105 -0.42 5.76 -20.13
CA GLY A 105 -0.53 4.93 -21.31
C GLY A 105 -1.90 5.12 -21.92
N GLY A 106 -1.96 5.88 -23.02
CA GLY A 106 -3.21 6.22 -23.70
C GLY A 106 -4.13 5.02 -23.96
N THR A 107 -5.35 5.33 -24.38
CA THR A 107 -6.49 4.41 -24.48
C THR A 107 -6.11 3.02 -25.01
N GLY A 108 -6.25 1.98 -24.18
CA GLY A 108 -6.15 0.57 -24.58
C GLY A 108 -4.95 -0.24 -24.08
N ALA A 109 -3.94 0.37 -23.44
CA ALA A 109 -2.82 -0.39 -22.88
C ALA A 109 -3.06 -0.79 -21.41
N SER A 110 -3.22 -2.09 -21.17
CA SER A 110 -3.24 -2.71 -19.82
C SER A 110 -1.80 -2.93 -19.34
N ASN A 111 -1.13 -1.85 -18.95
CA ASN A 111 0.27 -1.90 -18.52
C ASN A 111 0.39 -1.97 -17.00
N THR A 112 1.51 -2.56 -16.54
CA THR A 112 1.94 -2.50 -15.14
C THR A 112 2.65 -1.19 -14.86
N LYS A 113 2.33 -0.56 -13.74
CA LYS A 113 3.03 0.65 -13.28
C LYS A 113 3.32 0.59 -11.79
N THR A 114 4.54 0.97 -11.43
CA THR A 114 4.90 1.29 -10.04
C THR A 114 4.63 2.77 -9.79
N HIS A 115 3.68 3.06 -8.93
CA HIS A 115 3.22 4.40 -8.57
C HIS A 115 4.09 5.04 -7.50
N LYS A 116 4.67 4.19 -6.67
CA LYS A 116 5.60 4.58 -5.61
C LYS A 116 6.56 3.43 -5.43
N GLY A 117 7.85 3.67 -5.53
CA GLY A 117 8.85 2.60 -5.45
C GLY A 117 10.10 3.01 -4.68
N LYS A 118 10.62 2.07 -3.91
CA LYS A 118 11.98 2.07 -3.32
C LYS A 118 12.31 3.31 -2.50
N LYS A 119 11.34 3.82 -1.74
CA LYS A 119 11.52 5.06 -0.95
C LYS A 119 11.13 4.94 0.52
N MET A 120 10.87 3.73 1.05
CA MET A 120 10.55 3.45 2.47
C MET A 120 9.87 4.62 3.17
N ASN A 121 8.61 4.88 2.82
CA ASN A 121 7.90 6.05 3.31
C ASN A 121 7.29 5.72 4.65
N TYR A 122 7.67 6.48 5.68
CA TYR A 122 7.15 6.26 7.03
C TYR A 122 5.62 6.42 7.05
N ILE A 123 4.94 5.43 7.65
CA ILE A 123 3.48 5.42 7.82
C ILE A 123 3.13 5.74 9.27
N CYS A 124 3.53 4.87 10.20
CA CYS A 124 3.22 5.01 11.62
C CYS A 124 4.12 4.10 12.47
N LYS A 125 4.03 4.27 13.79
CA LYS A 125 4.51 3.28 14.77
C LYS A 125 3.46 2.20 14.96
N VAL A 126 3.93 0.98 15.19
CA VAL A 126 3.10 -0.19 15.49
C VAL A 126 3.53 -0.69 16.87
N GLU A 127 2.56 -0.78 17.76
CA GLU A 127 2.73 -1.33 19.10
C GLU A 127 2.71 -2.87 19.04
N PRO A 128 3.27 -3.58 20.04
CA PRO A 128 3.28 -5.03 20.07
C PRO A 128 1.88 -5.62 19.86
N THR A 129 1.74 -6.51 18.89
CA THR A 129 0.45 -7.08 18.48
C THR A 129 0.64 -8.32 17.59
N ARG A 130 -0.45 -9.03 17.31
CA ARG A 130 -0.49 -10.15 16.36
C ARG A 130 -1.55 -9.87 15.30
N ILE A 131 -1.13 -9.80 14.04
CA ILE A 131 -2.00 -9.51 12.90
C ILE A 131 -2.12 -10.76 12.03
N GLN A 132 -3.31 -11.37 11.99
CA GLN A 132 -3.62 -12.50 11.10
C GLN A 132 -4.20 -12.04 9.76
N THR A 133 -4.84 -10.88 9.74
CA THR A 133 -5.58 -10.37 8.57
C THR A 133 -5.25 -8.90 8.39
N ILE A 134 -4.84 -8.51 7.19
CA ILE A 134 -4.68 -7.10 6.82
C ILE A 134 -5.92 -6.65 6.05
N SER A 135 -6.58 -5.62 6.56
CA SER A 135 -7.76 -5.04 5.93
C SER A 135 -7.60 -3.55 5.69
N GLY A 136 -8.34 -3.03 4.73
CA GLY A 136 -8.23 -1.64 4.33
C GLY A 136 -9.11 -1.29 3.16
N SER A 137 -8.86 -0.10 2.61
CA SER A 137 -9.48 0.33 1.37
C SER A 137 -8.54 1.17 0.54
N ILE A 138 -8.73 1.15 -0.77
CA ILE A 138 -8.07 2.04 -1.71
C ILE A 138 -9.12 2.68 -2.62
N THR A 139 -8.98 3.99 -2.83
CA THR A 139 -9.82 4.82 -3.71
C THR A 139 -8.95 5.77 -4.52
N LEU A 140 -9.52 6.38 -5.55
CA LEU A 140 -9.01 7.64 -6.09
C LEU A 140 -9.40 8.82 -5.17
N LEU A 141 -9.06 10.05 -5.58
CA LEU A 141 -9.30 11.24 -4.76
C LEU A 141 -10.79 11.59 -4.63
N ASP A 142 -11.58 11.33 -5.66
CA ASP A 142 -13.03 11.57 -5.66
C ASP A 142 -13.80 10.47 -4.93
N GLY A 143 -13.22 9.27 -4.83
CA GLY A 143 -13.88 8.08 -4.30
C GLY A 143 -15.05 7.58 -5.15
N LEU A 144 -15.14 8.01 -6.41
CA LEU A 144 -16.25 7.71 -7.33
C LEU A 144 -15.76 7.15 -8.68
N THR A 145 -14.54 7.47 -9.09
CA THR A 145 -13.97 6.99 -10.34
C THR A 145 -13.37 5.60 -10.15
N ASP A 146 -13.66 4.68 -11.09
CA ASP A 146 -13.08 3.34 -11.15
C ASP A 146 -11.53 3.39 -11.18
N ILE A 147 -10.89 2.63 -10.28
CA ILE A 147 -9.42 2.57 -10.17
C ILE A 147 -8.78 1.87 -11.37
N PHE A 148 -9.52 0.96 -12.01
CA PHE A 148 -9.06 0.16 -13.14
C PHE A 148 -9.83 0.48 -14.41
N LYS A 149 -9.13 0.37 -15.55
CA LYS A 149 -9.75 0.58 -16.87
C LYS A 149 -10.84 -0.47 -17.10
N GLY A 150 -11.93 -0.04 -17.74
CA GLY A 150 -13.14 -0.84 -17.97
C GLY A 150 -12.84 -2.26 -18.47
N THR A 151 -13.27 -3.23 -17.67
CA THR A 151 -13.16 -4.67 -17.96
C THR A 151 -14.55 -5.28 -18.03
N ALA A 152 -14.68 -6.38 -18.77
CA ALA A 152 -15.94 -7.11 -18.82
C ALA A 152 -16.28 -7.65 -17.41
N VAL A 153 -17.58 -7.65 -17.09
CA VAL A 153 -18.10 -8.27 -15.87
C VAL A 153 -17.59 -9.71 -15.74
N GLY A 154 -17.13 -10.09 -14.56
CA GLY A 154 -16.60 -11.43 -14.29
C GLY A 154 -15.17 -11.67 -14.79
N THR A 155 -14.45 -10.61 -15.17
CA THR A 155 -13.01 -10.68 -15.46
C THR A 155 -12.21 -9.90 -14.42
N THR A 156 -10.93 -10.27 -14.25
CA THR A 156 -10.00 -9.52 -13.40
C THR A 156 -9.85 -8.10 -13.96
N ALA A 157 -10.38 -7.12 -13.24
CA ALA A 157 -10.30 -5.71 -13.54
C ALA A 157 -8.87 -5.19 -13.45
N GLY A 158 -8.10 -5.69 -12.48
CA GLY A 158 -6.70 -5.36 -12.33
C GLY A 158 -6.11 -5.99 -11.09
N ARG A 159 -4.85 -5.66 -10.83
CA ARG A 159 -4.10 -6.14 -9.67
C ARG A 159 -3.43 -4.98 -8.96
N ILE A 160 -3.36 -5.05 -7.64
CA ILE A 160 -2.56 -4.14 -6.80
C ILE A 160 -1.58 -4.99 -5.99
N ILE A 161 -0.33 -4.56 -5.96
CA ILE A 161 0.71 -5.12 -5.08
C ILE A 161 1.17 -4.01 -4.17
N ILE A 162 1.09 -4.24 -2.86
CA ILE A 162 1.51 -3.30 -1.81
C ILE A 162 2.60 -3.98 -0.98
N GLU A 163 3.76 -3.34 -0.89
CA GLU A 163 4.89 -3.82 -0.11
C GLU A 163 5.09 -2.94 1.13
N LEU A 164 4.94 -3.57 2.29
CA LEU A 164 5.15 -2.97 3.60
C LEU A 164 6.43 -3.51 4.22
N ILE A 165 7.14 -2.65 4.95
CA ILE A 165 8.34 -3.01 5.70
C ILE A 165 8.15 -2.60 7.15
N LEU A 166 8.43 -3.51 8.07
CA LEU A 166 8.56 -3.20 9.48
C LEU A 166 10.05 -3.11 9.84
N ILE A 167 10.41 -2.02 10.53
CA ILE A 167 11.75 -1.83 11.08
C ILE A 167 11.58 -1.59 12.56
N LYS A 168 12.28 -2.38 13.39
CA LYS A 168 12.24 -2.25 14.84
C LYS A 168 12.52 -0.80 15.26
N ALA A 169 11.69 -0.26 16.13
CA ALA A 169 11.92 1.05 16.72
C ALA A 169 12.94 0.91 17.85
N GLU A 170 13.84 1.89 17.96
CA GLU A 170 14.81 2.01 19.06
C GLU A 170 14.12 2.22 20.41
#